data_AF-S0JMT3-F1
#
_entry.id   AF-S0JMT3-F1
#
_cell.length_a   1.000
_cell.length_b   1.000
_cell.length_c   1.000
_cell.angle_alpha   90.00
_cell.angle_beta   90.00
_cell.angle_gamma   90.00
#
_symmetry.space_group_name_H-M   'P 1'
#
loop_
_entity.id
_entity.type
_entity.pdbx_description
1 polymer ?
#
loop_
_entity_poly.entity_id
_entity_poly.type
_entity_poly.pdbx_seq_one_letter_code
_entity_poly.pdbx_strand_id
1 'polypeptide(L)'
;MSEPLKDKQPTHYHPDDFYQQVLTSFKDKDYTEEEIEQKQAAWQRFEEPMKKSVVNDFPTYFYAGFWIRFWAFLIDMLCITAITKILLDVGFRALNLSMSPELFSVYGLLSISIYLAYFTLLTKLNRGQTIGKMIFGIRVIGLNEEELSWQTVLVREVACRFALQANPFLYVGYLPTAFTKRKQHAGDYLTDTSVVTLNMIKAFNKQVQV
;
A
#
# COMPACT_ATOMS: atom_id res chain seq x y z
N MET A 1 43.99 32.93 21.00
CA MET A 1 43.62 34.15 20.26
C MET A 1 43.63 33.79 18.79
N SER A 2 42.43 33.68 18.23
CA SER A 2 42.12 33.22 16.89
C SER A 2 42.40 34.30 15.83
N GLU A 3 43.12 33.96 14.78
CA GLU A 3 43.04 34.66 13.50
C GLU A 3 42.38 33.71 12.48
N PRO A 4 41.28 34.12 11.82
CA PRO A 4 40.52 33.24 10.95
C PRO A 4 41.23 33.07 9.60
N LEU A 5 41.19 31.85 9.09
CA LEU A 5 41.57 31.50 7.72
C LEU A 5 40.77 32.39 6.75
N LYS A 6 41.42 33.41 6.20
CA LYS A 6 40.90 34.17 5.06
C LYS A 6 40.85 33.21 3.88
N ASP A 7 39.64 32.77 3.53
CA ASP A 7 39.30 32.25 2.21
C ASP A 7 39.90 33.18 1.17
N LYS A 8 40.99 32.74 0.52
CA LYS A 8 41.40 33.30 -0.76
C LYS A 8 40.39 32.79 -1.78
N GLN A 9 39.25 33.47 -1.87
CA GLN A 9 38.41 33.35 -3.06
C GLN A 9 39.27 33.71 -4.28
N PRO A 10 39.35 32.85 -5.31
CA PRO A 10 40.10 33.15 -6.51
C PRO A 10 39.51 34.41 -7.16
N THR A 11 40.34 35.45 -7.22
CA THR A 11 40.02 36.76 -7.78
C THR A 11 40.03 36.68 -9.31
N HIS A 12 38.96 36.13 -9.86
CA HIS A 12 38.46 36.21 -11.24
C HIS A 12 37.76 34.88 -11.53
N TYR A 13 36.44 34.83 -11.29
CA TYR A 13 35.61 33.76 -11.84
C TYR A 13 35.19 34.21 -13.23
N HIS A 14 35.95 33.80 -14.26
CA HIS A 14 35.51 33.99 -15.63
C HIS A 14 34.41 32.94 -15.91
N PRO A 15 33.23 33.30 -16.44
CA PRO A 15 32.17 32.33 -16.73
C PRO A 15 32.66 31.12 -17.55
N ASP A 16 33.63 31.37 -18.43
CA ASP A 16 34.26 30.35 -19.27
C ASP A 16 35.03 29.29 -18.47
N ASP A 17 35.60 29.62 -17.30
CA ASP A 17 36.33 28.65 -16.47
C ASP A 17 35.39 27.57 -15.90
N PHE A 18 34.16 27.98 -15.53
CA PHE A 18 33.14 27.05 -15.08
C PHE A 18 32.63 26.16 -16.21
N TYR A 19 32.36 26.74 -17.38
CA TYR A 19 31.96 25.95 -18.56
C TYR A 19 33.07 24.99 -18.97
N GLN A 20 34.34 25.41 -18.95
CA GLN A 20 35.49 24.54 -19.18
C GLN A 20 35.56 23.39 -18.16
N GLN A 21 35.34 23.66 -16.88
CA GLN A 21 35.36 22.64 -15.82
C GLN A 21 34.22 21.63 -15.95
N VAL A 22 33.04 22.09 -16.35
CA VAL A 22 31.88 21.23 -16.63
C VAL A 22 32.10 20.42 -17.91
N LEU A 23 32.57 21.05 -18.99
CA LEU A 23 32.86 20.37 -20.26
C LEU A 23 34.01 19.34 -20.13
N THR A 24 34.99 19.61 -19.27
CA THR A 24 36.09 18.67 -18.99
C THR A 24 35.70 17.57 -18.02
N SER A 25 34.71 17.76 -17.15
CA SER A 25 34.18 16.67 -16.32
C SER A 25 33.32 15.68 -17.12
N PHE A 26 32.74 16.13 -18.24
CA PHE A 26 32.09 15.28 -19.25
C PHE A 26 33.05 14.69 -20.28
N LYS A 27 34.32 15.11 -20.30
CA LYS A 27 35.35 14.49 -21.13
C LYS A 27 35.62 13.13 -20.52
N ASP A 28 35.13 12.08 -21.18
CA ASP A 28 35.19 10.70 -20.72
C ASP A 28 36.57 10.39 -20.13
N LYS A 29 36.62 10.18 -18.82
CA LYS A 29 37.78 9.52 -18.22
C LYS A 29 37.75 8.10 -18.75
N ASP A 30 38.69 7.78 -19.62
CA ASP A 30 38.93 6.41 -20.04
C ASP A 30 39.19 5.58 -18.78
N TYR A 31 38.23 4.73 -18.42
CA TYR A 31 38.35 3.87 -17.26
C TYR A 31 39.51 2.91 -17.47
N THR A 32 40.32 2.68 -16.43
CA THR A 32 41.34 1.62 -16.48
C THR A 32 40.66 0.24 -16.51
N GLU A 33 41.32 -0.78 -17.05
CA GLU A 33 40.76 -2.14 -17.12
C GLU A 33 40.28 -2.65 -15.74
N GLU A 34 41.04 -2.35 -14.68
CA GLU A 34 40.67 -2.69 -13.29
C GLU A 34 39.41 -1.94 -12.80
N GLU A 35 39.26 -0.65 -13.17
CA GLU A 35 38.06 0.13 -12.84
C GLU A 35 36.83 -0.36 -13.62
N ILE A 36 37.02 -0.81 -14.86
CA ILE A 36 35.98 -1.42 -15.69
C ILE A 36 35.51 -2.71 -15.05
N GLU A 37 36.41 -3.61 -14.66
CA GLU A 37 36.07 -4.88 -13.99
C GLU A 37 35.33 -4.64 -12.66
N GLN A 38 35.80 -3.69 -11.85
CA GLN A 38 35.13 -3.33 -10.59
C GLN A 38 33.73 -2.75 -10.83
N LYS A 39 33.56 -1.88 -11.83
CA LYS A 39 32.26 -1.31 -12.18
C LYS A 39 31.33 -2.36 -12.78
N GLN A 40 31.83 -3.24 -13.64
CA GLN A 40 31.06 -4.35 -14.20
C GLN A 40 30.58 -5.29 -13.10
N ALA A 41 31.45 -5.71 -12.18
CA ALA A 41 31.06 -6.50 -11.02
C ALA A 41 30.04 -5.77 -10.13
N ALA A 42 30.22 -4.46 -9.92
CA ALA A 42 29.27 -3.64 -9.17
C ALA A 42 27.93 -3.40 -9.90
N TRP A 43 27.89 -3.56 -11.23
CA TRP A 43 26.70 -3.35 -12.06
C TRP A 43 25.96 -4.65 -12.38
N GLN A 44 26.62 -5.81 -12.29
CA GLN A 44 25.98 -7.13 -12.39
C GLN A 44 24.77 -7.26 -11.45
N ARG A 45 24.83 -6.66 -10.25
CA ARG A 45 23.70 -6.62 -9.30
C ARG A 45 22.43 -5.92 -9.83
N PHE A 46 22.55 -5.06 -10.84
CA PHE A 46 21.43 -4.37 -11.48
C PHE A 46 20.89 -5.14 -12.70
N GLU A 47 21.69 -6.05 -13.27
CA GLU A 47 21.28 -6.97 -14.33
C GLU A 47 20.58 -8.20 -13.77
N GLU A 48 20.95 -8.62 -12.56
CA GLU A 48 20.18 -9.62 -11.84
C GLU A 48 18.77 -9.08 -11.61
N PRO A 49 17.71 -9.75 -12.12
CA PRO A 49 16.36 -9.34 -11.81
C PRO A 49 16.23 -9.44 -10.30
N MET A 50 15.98 -8.31 -9.61
CA MET A 50 15.72 -8.31 -8.17
C MET A 50 14.70 -9.39 -7.88
N LYS A 51 15.15 -10.54 -7.38
CA LYS A 51 14.30 -11.69 -7.12
C LYS A 51 13.54 -11.34 -5.87
N LYS A 52 12.41 -10.64 -6.06
CA LYS A 52 11.49 -10.29 -4.98
C LYS A 52 11.13 -11.61 -4.30
N SER A 53 11.63 -11.83 -3.09
CA SER A 53 11.36 -13.05 -2.34
C SER A 53 9.89 -13.01 -1.95
N VAL A 54 9.05 -13.63 -2.78
CA VAL A 54 7.63 -13.78 -2.48
C VAL A 54 7.52 -14.81 -1.37
N VAL A 55 7.32 -14.33 -0.15
CA VAL A 55 7.14 -15.16 1.05
C VAL A 55 5.88 -16.01 0.93
N ASN A 56 4.82 -15.44 0.35
CA ASN A 56 3.50 -16.09 0.25
C ASN A 56 3.08 -16.26 -1.22
N ASP A 57 3.64 -17.29 -1.89
CA ASP A 57 3.26 -17.66 -3.26
C ASP A 57 2.29 -18.85 -3.26
N PHE A 58 0.99 -18.56 -3.34
CA PHE A 58 -0.05 -19.59 -3.39
C PHE A 58 -0.48 -19.86 -4.84
N PRO A 59 -0.88 -21.11 -5.16
CA PRO A 59 -1.54 -21.40 -6.43
C PRO A 59 -2.77 -20.53 -6.68
N THR A 60 -3.08 -20.27 -7.95
CA THR A 60 -4.10 -19.29 -8.36
C THR A 60 -5.50 -19.56 -7.79
N TYR A 61 -5.84 -20.83 -7.53
CA TYR A 61 -7.12 -21.25 -6.98
C TYR A 61 -7.31 -20.93 -5.48
N PHE A 62 -6.24 -20.61 -4.74
CA PHE A 62 -6.37 -20.13 -3.36
C PHE A 62 -6.86 -18.69 -3.29
N TYR A 63 -6.58 -17.89 -4.32
CA TYR A 63 -6.97 -16.48 -4.33
C TYR A 63 -8.48 -16.33 -4.49
N ALA A 64 -9.07 -15.58 -3.56
CA ALA A 64 -10.48 -15.26 -3.54
C ALA A 64 -10.90 -14.56 -4.84
N GLY A 65 -12.16 -14.75 -5.27
CA GLY A 65 -12.72 -14.05 -6.43
C GLY A 65 -13.15 -12.61 -6.13
N PHE A 66 -13.54 -11.86 -7.16
CA PHE A 66 -14.15 -10.54 -6.99
C PHE A 66 -15.46 -10.62 -6.17
N TRP A 67 -16.38 -11.51 -6.55
CA TRP A 67 -17.72 -11.60 -5.94
C TRP A 67 -17.71 -11.86 -4.44
N ILE A 68 -16.87 -12.78 -3.96
CA ILE A 68 -16.80 -13.06 -2.52
C ILE A 68 -16.23 -11.87 -1.73
N ARG A 69 -15.32 -11.09 -2.33
CA ARG A 69 -14.84 -9.82 -1.74
C ARG A 69 -15.95 -8.77 -1.75
N PHE A 70 -16.74 -8.68 -2.82
CA PHE A 70 -17.87 -7.77 -2.94
C PHE A 70 -18.93 -8.04 -1.88
N TRP A 71 -19.37 -9.30 -1.73
CA TRP A 71 -20.33 -9.67 -0.69
C TRP A 71 -19.79 -9.48 0.73
N ALA A 72 -18.50 -9.80 0.96
CA ALA A 72 -17.86 -9.49 2.24
C ALA A 72 -17.89 -7.99 2.54
N PHE A 73 -17.61 -7.14 1.55
CA PHE A 73 -17.68 -5.69 1.69
C PHE A 73 -19.10 -5.20 1.97
N LEU A 74 -20.13 -5.77 1.35
CA LEU A 74 -21.52 -5.42 1.65
C LEU A 74 -21.89 -5.70 3.11
N ILE A 75 -21.45 -6.83 3.66
CA ILE A 75 -21.65 -7.13 5.09
C ILE A 75 -20.90 -6.13 5.98
N ASP A 76 -19.64 -5.82 5.65
CA ASP A 76 -18.87 -4.80 6.37
C ASP A 76 -19.59 -3.44 6.35
N MET A 77 -20.20 -3.04 5.23
CA MET A 77 -20.98 -1.81 5.12
C MET A 77 -22.22 -1.83 6.04
N LEU A 78 -22.92 -2.95 6.16
CA LEU A 78 -24.02 -3.08 7.12
C LEU A 78 -23.52 -2.90 8.56
N CYS A 79 -22.38 -3.52 8.93
CA CYS A 79 -21.78 -3.32 10.25
C CYS A 79 -21.41 -1.86 10.52
N ILE A 80 -20.77 -1.20 9.55
CA ILE A 80 -20.36 0.21 9.70
C ILE A 80 -21.58 1.11 9.83
N THR A 81 -22.60 0.95 8.98
CA THR A 81 -23.83 1.75 9.09
C THR A 81 -24.53 1.56 10.43
N ALA A 82 -24.56 0.35 10.97
CA ALA A 82 -25.10 0.09 12.31
C ALA A 82 -24.29 0.82 13.40
N ILE A 83 -22.95 0.72 13.35
CA ILE A 83 -22.06 1.39 14.30
C ILE A 83 -22.21 2.91 14.21
N THR A 84 -22.19 3.48 13.00
CA THR A 84 -22.35 4.92 12.78
C THR A 84 -23.68 5.43 13.31
N LYS A 85 -24.79 4.72 13.06
CA LYS A 85 -26.10 5.12 13.60
C LYS A 85 -26.15 5.07 15.12
N ILE A 86 -25.58 4.04 15.74
CA ILE A 86 -25.57 3.92 17.21
C ILE A 86 -24.71 5.01 17.84
N LEU A 87 -23.53 5.29 17.28
CA LEU A 87 -22.59 6.24 17.87
C LEU A 87 -22.93 7.70 17.54
N LEU A 88 -23.18 8.00 16.26
CA LEU A 88 -23.38 9.37 15.79
C LEU A 88 -24.84 9.79 15.80
N ASP A 89 -25.78 9.02 15.25
CA ASP A 89 -27.18 9.47 15.20
C ASP A 89 -27.75 9.66 16.61
N VAL A 90 -27.46 8.76 17.54
CA VAL A 90 -27.94 8.89 18.93
C VAL A 90 -27.37 10.15 19.59
N GLY A 91 -26.06 10.39 19.46
CA GLY A 91 -25.40 11.55 20.05
C GLY A 91 -25.84 12.88 19.42
N PHE A 92 -25.88 12.95 18.10
CA PHE A 92 -26.30 14.16 17.38
C PHE A 92 -27.78 14.47 17.60
N ARG A 93 -28.65 13.45 17.69
CA ARG A 93 -30.09 13.65 18.00
C ARG A 93 -30.27 14.18 19.42
N ALA A 94 -29.53 13.64 20.39
CA ALA A 94 -29.58 14.10 21.78
C ALA A 94 -29.14 15.58 21.92
N LEU A 95 -28.21 16.03 21.08
CA LEU A 95 -27.67 17.38 21.08
C LEU A 95 -28.36 18.34 20.08
N ASN A 96 -29.39 17.89 19.36
CA ASN A 96 -30.06 18.64 18.28
C ASN A 96 -29.08 19.24 17.24
N LEU A 97 -28.03 18.52 16.89
CA LEU A 97 -27.03 18.93 15.90
C LEU A 97 -27.45 18.55 14.48
N SER A 98 -26.98 19.30 13.49
CA SER A 98 -27.22 18.99 12.08
C SER A 98 -26.49 17.72 11.65
N MET A 99 -27.22 16.81 11.01
CA MET A 99 -26.70 15.55 10.45
C MET A 99 -26.62 15.68 8.93
N SER A 100 -25.60 16.37 8.44
CA SER A 100 -25.32 16.41 6.99
C SER A 100 -24.37 15.27 6.61
N PRO A 101 -24.65 14.49 5.55
CA PRO A 101 -23.76 13.42 5.09
C PRO A 101 -22.57 13.92 4.25
N GLU A 102 -22.44 15.24 4.08
CA GLU A 102 -21.36 15.86 3.31
C GLU A 102 -19.99 15.61 3.94
N LEU A 103 -18.98 15.34 3.12
CA LEU A 103 -17.64 14.98 3.60
C LEU A 103 -16.98 16.03 4.51
N PHE A 104 -17.28 17.32 4.28
CA PHE A 104 -16.71 18.43 5.06
C PHE A 104 -17.52 18.81 6.30
N SER A 105 -18.64 18.15 6.54
CA SER A 105 -19.42 18.34 7.76
C SER A 105 -18.80 17.60 8.94
N VAL A 106 -19.11 18.04 10.18
CA VAL A 106 -18.65 17.34 11.39
C VAL A 106 -19.16 15.90 11.40
N TYR A 107 -20.43 15.68 11.02
CA TYR A 107 -21.02 14.35 10.94
C TYR A 107 -20.33 13.47 9.88
N GLY A 108 -20.05 14.02 8.70
CA GLY A 108 -19.34 13.33 7.62
C GLY A 108 -17.90 12.97 7.99
N LEU A 109 -17.16 13.90 8.60
CA LEU A 109 -15.78 13.68 9.07
C LEU A 109 -15.72 12.58 10.15
N LEU A 110 -16.68 12.56 11.08
CA LEU A 110 -16.78 11.49 12.08
C LEU A 110 -17.17 10.16 11.43
N SER A 111 -18.10 10.17 10.48
CA SER A 111 -18.55 8.97 9.75
C SER A 111 -17.41 8.34 8.96
N ILE A 112 -16.62 9.13 8.23
CA ILE A 112 -15.45 8.62 7.50
C ILE A 112 -14.36 8.14 8.46
N SER A 113 -14.18 8.80 9.61
CA SER A 113 -13.26 8.34 10.64
C SER A 113 -13.65 6.97 11.20
N ILE A 114 -14.94 6.75 11.48
CA ILE A 114 -15.46 5.43 11.90
C ILE A 114 -15.23 4.38 10.81
N TYR A 115 -15.54 4.71 9.55
CA TYR A 115 -15.33 3.81 8.41
C TYR A 115 -13.86 3.39 8.27
N LEU A 116 -12.93 4.35 8.29
CA LEU A 116 -11.49 4.08 8.16
C LEU A 116 -10.94 3.35 9.39
N ALA A 117 -11.37 3.72 10.59
CA ALA A 117 -10.99 3.06 11.83
C ALA A 117 -11.46 1.60 11.84
N TYR A 118 -12.70 1.33 11.41
CA TYR A 118 -13.24 -0.03 11.30
C TYR A 118 -12.34 -0.91 10.41
N PHE A 119 -12.05 -0.48 9.18
CA PHE A 119 -11.23 -1.28 8.28
C PHE A 119 -9.79 -1.43 8.78
N THR A 120 -9.17 -0.34 9.23
CA THR A 120 -7.76 -0.35 9.66
C THR A 120 -7.56 -1.20 10.90
N LEU A 121 -8.39 -1.00 11.94
CA LEU A 121 -8.27 -1.71 13.20
C LEU A 121 -8.62 -3.18 13.04
N LEU A 122 -9.73 -3.52 12.38
CA LEU A 122 -10.10 -4.93 12.21
C LEU A 122 -9.09 -5.67 11.33
N THR A 123 -8.68 -5.08 10.20
CA THR A 123 -7.67 -5.72 9.34
C THR A 123 -6.37 -5.94 10.10
N LYS A 124 -5.89 -4.98 10.91
CA LYS A 124 -4.64 -5.18 11.66
C LYS A 124 -4.79 -6.17 12.82
N LEU A 125 -5.82 -6.01 13.64
CA LEU A 125 -6.01 -6.82 14.85
C LEU A 125 -6.33 -8.29 14.51
N ASN A 126 -7.08 -8.53 13.43
CA ASN A 126 -7.49 -9.87 13.03
C ASN A 126 -6.62 -10.47 11.93
N ARG A 127 -5.35 -10.02 11.80
CA ARG A 127 -4.37 -10.55 10.82
C ARG A 127 -4.92 -10.61 9.39
N GLY A 128 -5.50 -9.51 8.92
CA GLY A 128 -5.99 -9.34 7.56
C GLY A 128 -7.48 -9.59 7.35
N GLN A 129 -8.32 -9.55 8.40
CA GLN A 129 -9.75 -9.87 8.31
C GLN A 129 -10.67 -8.82 8.94
N THR A 130 -11.71 -8.42 8.21
CA THR A 130 -12.89 -7.72 8.73
C THR A 130 -14.02 -8.70 9.02
N ILE A 131 -15.10 -8.26 9.66
CA ILE A 131 -16.22 -9.13 10.03
C ILE A 131 -16.81 -9.82 8.80
N GLY A 132 -17.07 -9.08 7.72
CA GLY A 132 -17.55 -9.62 6.46
C GLY A 132 -16.56 -10.63 5.88
N LYS A 133 -15.26 -10.33 5.90
CA LYS A 133 -14.23 -11.27 5.41
C LYS A 133 -14.14 -12.54 6.24
N MET A 134 -14.37 -12.46 7.55
CA MET A 134 -14.42 -13.62 8.45
C MET A 134 -15.59 -14.53 8.09
N ILE A 135 -16.79 -13.96 7.87
CA ILE A 135 -17.99 -14.71 7.50
C ILE A 135 -17.76 -15.52 6.22
N PHE A 136 -17.13 -14.92 5.22
CA PHE A 136 -16.80 -15.59 3.96
C PHE A 136 -15.51 -16.42 4.01
N GLY A 137 -14.80 -16.47 5.15
CA GLY A 137 -13.58 -17.25 5.31
C GLY A 137 -12.41 -16.79 4.44
N ILE A 138 -12.35 -15.50 4.10
CA ILE A 138 -11.28 -14.92 3.28
C ILE A 138 -10.36 -14.03 4.13
N ARG A 139 -9.09 -13.92 3.75
CA ARG A 139 -8.07 -13.16 4.49
C ARG A 139 -7.11 -12.45 3.56
N VAL A 140 -6.78 -11.20 3.91
CA VAL A 140 -5.71 -10.43 3.26
C VAL A 140 -4.35 -10.92 3.76
N ILE A 141 -3.45 -11.20 2.83
CA ILE A 141 -2.06 -11.63 3.09
C ILE A 141 -1.09 -10.70 2.36
N GLY A 142 0.09 -10.47 2.96
CA GLY A 142 1.21 -9.83 2.27
C GLY A 142 1.92 -10.84 1.37
N LEU A 143 2.35 -10.43 0.18
CA LEU A 143 3.12 -11.29 -0.72
C LEU A 143 4.59 -11.37 -0.32
N ASN A 144 5.12 -10.29 0.27
CA ASN A 144 6.53 -10.15 0.67
C ASN A 144 6.71 -10.10 2.21
N GLU A 145 5.62 -10.17 2.96
CA GLU A 145 5.62 -10.09 4.42
C GLU A 145 4.91 -11.32 5.00
N GLU A 146 5.43 -11.89 6.10
CA GLU A 146 4.74 -12.98 6.83
C GLU A 146 3.48 -12.46 7.53
N GLU A 147 3.58 -11.29 8.15
CA GLU A 147 2.47 -10.58 8.79
C GLU A 147 2.33 -9.18 8.21
N LEU A 148 1.08 -8.72 8.05
CA LEU A 148 0.80 -7.39 7.51
C LEU A 148 1.39 -6.29 8.40
N SER A 149 2.34 -5.52 7.87
CA SER A 149 2.91 -4.37 8.56
C SER A 149 1.87 -3.24 8.74
N TRP A 150 2.07 -2.37 9.75
CA TRP A 150 1.19 -1.23 9.97
C TRP A 150 1.16 -0.28 8.76
N GLN A 151 2.31 -0.09 8.10
CA GLN A 151 2.40 0.74 6.90
C GLN A 151 1.58 0.15 5.76
N THR A 152 1.72 -1.15 5.50
CA THR A 152 0.94 -1.89 4.50
C THR A 152 -0.57 -1.72 4.75
N VAL A 153 -1.02 -1.92 6.00
CA VAL A 153 -2.44 -1.76 6.35
C VAL A 153 -2.92 -0.32 6.19
N LEU A 154 -2.14 0.68 6.62
CA LEU A 154 -2.54 2.08 6.50
C LEU A 154 -2.63 2.53 5.04
N VAL A 155 -1.66 2.18 4.19
CA VAL A 155 -1.72 2.54 2.76
C VAL A 155 -2.92 1.84 2.09
N ARG A 156 -3.13 0.56 2.41
CA ARG A 156 -4.19 -0.25 1.79
C ARG A 156 -5.60 0.10 2.27
N GLU A 157 -5.79 0.31 3.56
CA GLU A 157 -7.11 0.53 4.16
C GLU A 157 -7.43 2.01 4.34
N VAL A 158 -6.43 2.88 4.55
CA VAL A 158 -6.66 4.33 4.70
C VAL A 158 -6.53 5.02 3.36
N ALA A 159 -5.34 5.06 2.77
CA ALA A 159 -5.10 5.84 1.56
C ALA A 159 -5.93 5.34 0.37
N CYS A 160 -5.92 4.02 0.11
CA CYS A 160 -6.67 3.47 -1.02
C CYS A 160 -8.20 3.57 -0.81
N ARG A 161 -8.72 3.34 0.41
CA ARG A 161 -10.18 3.46 0.64
C ARG A 161 -10.66 4.89 0.68
N PHE A 162 -9.87 5.79 1.23
CA PHE A 162 -10.18 7.21 1.20
C PHE A 162 -10.28 7.70 -0.24
N ALA A 163 -9.34 7.30 -1.11
CA ALA A 163 -9.40 7.61 -2.54
C ALA A 163 -10.67 7.05 -3.21
N LEU A 164 -11.05 5.81 -2.90
CA LEU A 164 -12.28 5.20 -3.42
C LEU A 164 -13.55 5.92 -2.94
N GLN A 165 -13.57 6.34 -1.68
CA GLN A 165 -14.69 7.08 -1.11
C GLN A 165 -14.80 8.48 -1.73
N ALA A 166 -13.67 9.12 -2.01
CA ALA A 166 -13.62 10.43 -2.65
C ALA A 166 -14.06 10.38 -4.13
N ASN A 167 -13.83 9.26 -4.81
CA ASN A 167 -14.23 9.11 -6.20
C ASN A 167 -14.80 7.71 -6.50
N PRO A 168 -16.13 7.57 -6.60
CA PRO A 168 -16.79 6.30 -6.91
C PRO A 168 -16.40 5.69 -8.27
N PHE A 169 -15.91 6.49 -9.23
CA PHE A 169 -15.41 5.94 -10.50
C PHE A 169 -14.20 5.01 -10.29
N LEU A 170 -13.45 5.19 -9.19
CA LEU A 170 -12.34 4.32 -8.84
C LEU A 170 -12.77 2.92 -8.38
N TYR A 171 -14.07 2.70 -8.07
CA TYR A 171 -14.59 1.34 -7.84
C TYR A 171 -14.48 0.47 -9.10
N VAL A 172 -14.46 1.06 -10.31
CA VAL A 172 -14.16 0.37 -11.57
C VAL A 172 -12.75 -0.24 -11.54
N GLY A 173 -11.82 0.35 -10.79
CA GLY A 173 -10.47 -0.19 -10.54
C GLY A 173 -10.42 -1.48 -9.73
N TYR A 174 -11.56 -1.97 -9.21
CA TYR A 174 -11.67 -3.35 -8.69
C TYR A 174 -11.98 -4.38 -9.77
N LEU A 175 -12.52 -4.00 -10.93
CA LEU A 175 -12.84 -4.94 -12.01
C LEU A 175 -11.62 -5.74 -12.53
N PRO A 176 -10.40 -5.18 -12.59
CA PRO A 176 -9.20 -5.96 -12.93
C PRO A 176 -8.94 -7.16 -12.02
N THR A 177 -9.49 -7.19 -10.79
CA THR A 177 -9.38 -8.36 -9.90
C THR A 177 -9.96 -9.64 -10.51
N ALA A 178 -10.87 -9.53 -11.48
CA ALA A 178 -11.44 -10.69 -12.17
C ALA A 178 -10.44 -11.34 -13.15
N PHE A 179 -9.45 -10.59 -13.64
CA PHE A 179 -8.57 -11.02 -14.75
C PHE A 179 -7.09 -11.18 -14.37
N THR A 180 -6.66 -10.65 -13.23
CA THR A 180 -5.26 -10.75 -12.78
C THR A 180 -4.95 -12.12 -12.15
N LYS A 181 -3.76 -12.71 -12.43
CA LYS A 181 -3.33 -14.03 -11.90
C LYS A 181 -3.47 -14.18 -10.37
N ARG A 182 -3.15 -13.11 -9.62
CA ARG A 182 -3.28 -13.05 -8.15
C ARG A 182 -4.55 -12.35 -7.67
N LYS A 183 -5.46 -12.02 -8.60
CA LYS A 183 -6.75 -11.33 -8.37
C LYS A 183 -6.64 -10.07 -7.50
N GLN A 184 -5.58 -9.30 -7.70
CA GLN A 184 -5.29 -8.06 -6.98
C GLN A 184 -6.02 -6.86 -7.60
N HIS A 185 -6.49 -5.93 -6.78
CA HIS A 185 -6.96 -4.60 -7.21
C HIS A 185 -5.82 -3.58 -7.17
N ALA A 186 -6.04 -2.36 -7.66
CA ALA A 186 -5.02 -1.31 -7.71
C ALA A 186 -4.33 -1.09 -6.34
N GLY A 187 -5.10 -1.02 -5.26
CA GLY A 187 -4.55 -0.87 -3.90
C GLY A 187 -3.80 -2.09 -3.37
N ASP A 188 -4.21 -3.29 -3.78
CA ASP A 188 -3.49 -4.54 -3.45
C ASP A 188 -2.14 -4.60 -4.18
N TYR A 189 -2.06 -4.07 -5.41
CA TYR A 189 -0.81 -4.01 -6.17
C TYR A 189 0.19 -3.02 -5.55
N LEU A 190 -0.29 -1.85 -5.11
CA LEU A 190 0.54 -0.84 -4.45
C LEU A 190 1.13 -1.30 -3.11
N THR A 191 0.47 -2.25 -2.45
CA THR A 191 0.87 -2.75 -1.14
C THR A 191 1.41 -4.18 -1.17
N ASP A 192 1.58 -4.75 -2.37
CA ASP A 192 1.97 -6.15 -2.56
C ASP A 192 1.15 -7.12 -1.70
N THR A 193 -0.17 -6.90 -1.62
CA THR A 193 -1.09 -7.75 -0.87
C THR A 193 -2.02 -8.51 -1.80
N SER A 194 -2.60 -9.62 -1.33
CA SER A 194 -3.70 -10.28 -2.00
C SER A 194 -4.65 -10.92 -0.98
N VAL A 195 -5.76 -11.49 -1.43
CA VAL A 195 -6.75 -12.13 -0.57
C VAL A 195 -6.89 -13.59 -0.92
N VAL A 196 -6.76 -14.45 0.09
CA VAL A 196 -6.84 -15.91 -0.03
C VAL A 196 -8.04 -16.49 0.71
N THR A 197 -8.47 -17.66 0.27
CA THR A 197 -9.57 -18.42 0.88
C THR A 197 -9.03 -19.39 1.91
N LEU A 198 -9.34 -19.19 3.19
CA LEU A 198 -8.82 -19.99 4.29
C LEU A 198 -9.29 -21.45 4.23
N ASN A 199 -10.51 -21.70 3.73
CA ASN A 199 -11.04 -23.06 3.60
C ASN A 199 -10.21 -23.91 2.63
N MET A 200 -9.71 -23.30 1.56
CA MET A 200 -8.84 -23.99 0.59
C MET A 200 -7.49 -24.33 1.24
N ILE A 201 -6.91 -23.39 2.00
CA ILE A 201 -5.65 -23.61 2.76
C ILE A 201 -5.80 -24.75 3.76
N LYS A 202 -6.90 -24.75 4.51
CA LYS A 202 -7.19 -25.82 5.48
C LYS A 202 -7.38 -27.18 4.79
N ALA A 203 -8.09 -27.23 3.66
CA ALA A 203 -8.31 -28.46 2.90
C ALA A 203 -7.00 -29.05 2.37
N PHE A 204 -6.13 -28.21 1.80
CA PHE A 204 -4.81 -28.61 1.31
C PHE A 204 -3.93 -29.14 2.45
N ASN A 205 -3.84 -28.41 3.56
CA ASN A 205 -3.04 -28.84 4.72
C ASN A 205 -3.53 -30.16 5.32
N LYS A 206 -4.84 -30.42 5.27
CA LYS A 206 -5.41 -31.69 5.74
C LYS A 206 -5.06 -32.85 4.83
N GLN A 207 -4.97 -32.65 3.51
CA GLN A 207 -4.54 -33.69 2.57
C GLN A 207 -3.07 -34.07 2.73
N VAL A 208 -2.21 -33.12 3.14
CA VAL A 208 -0.77 -33.38 3.38
C VAL A 208 -0.52 -34.21 4.65
N GLN A 209 -1.46 -34.21 5.60
CA GLN A 209 -1.36 -34.92 6.88
C GLN A 209 -1.94 -36.35 6.85
N VAL A 210 -2.48 -36.80 5.72
CA VAL A 210 -3.03 -38.15 5.49
C VAL A 210 -2.03 -38.95 4.67
#